data_AF-A0A3M8LM66-F1
#
_entry.id   AF-A0A3M8LM66-F1
#
_cell.length_a   1.000
_cell.length_b   1.000
_cell.length_c   1.000
_cell.angle_alpha   90.00
_cell.angle_beta   90.00
_cell.angle_gamma   90.00
#
_symmetry.space_group_name_H-M   'P 1'
#
loop_
_entity.id
_entity.type
_entity.pdbx_description
1 polymer ?
#
loop_
_entity_poly.entity_id
_entity_poly.type
_entity_poly.pdbx_seq_one_letter_code
_entity_poly.pdbx_strand_id
1 'polypeptide(L)'
;MEDEGGRWITFGVLPLRQRLSLYLWVAVPGVSLLVILCVEFVLQVSFRLFGSFGYLILILVAIPLSGIILVVYLASKRAPQVDFEEGKLRVGHRTLALGDIDTASLVVFDKRGRRLMALSLGTMKGPSALVYLLGADGPVLSARDQAILVRLLEQTSIAMPTSPDDPTGRFARYTFPGHLDREAAIEVVRKPPAVGDQLPVSY
;
A
#
# COMPACT_ATOMS: atom_id res chain seq x y z
N MET A 1 4.71 20.06 -26.58
CA MET A 1 4.74 18.90 -25.66
C MET A 1 3.31 18.68 -25.25
N GLU A 2 2.54 18.19 -26.23
CA GLU A 2 1.13 17.85 -26.11
C GLU A 2 0.91 16.82 -25.01
N ASP A 3 -0.03 17.14 -24.11
CA ASP A 3 -0.70 16.17 -23.26
C ASP A 3 -1.56 15.27 -24.17
N GLU A 4 -1.04 14.11 -24.57
CA GLU A 4 -1.84 13.02 -25.14
C GLU A 4 -2.75 12.48 -24.03
N GLY A 5 -3.97 13.00 -24.03
CA GLY A 5 -4.99 12.78 -23.02
C GLY A 5 -5.59 11.38 -23.09
N GLY A 6 -4.84 10.39 -22.64
CA GLY A 6 -5.44 9.17 -22.12
C GLY A 6 -6.12 9.47 -20.78
N ARG A 7 -7.33 8.94 -20.60
CA ARG A 7 -8.20 9.27 -19.47
C ARG A 7 -7.68 8.57 -18.22
N TRP A 8 -6.77 9.21 -17.49
CA TRP A 8 -6.27 8.73 -16.21
C TRP A 8 -7.40 8.58 -15.19
N ILE A 9 -7.76 7.34 -14.85
CA ILE A 9 -8.74 7.05 -13.81
C ILE A 9 -7.98 6.72 -12.51
N THR A 10 -8.39 7.37 -11.43
CA THR A 10 -7.88 7.09 -10.08
C THR A 10 -8.78 6.05 -9.42
N PHE A 11 -8.20 4.98 -8.89
CA PHE A 11 -8.94 3.93 -8.20
C PHE A 11 -8.50 3.76 -6.75
N GLY A 12 -9.44 3.35 -5.89
CA GLY A 12 -9.13 2.86 -4.55
C GLY A 12 -8.55 3.93 -3.62
N VAL A 13 -8.97 5.19 -3.72
CA VAL A 13 -8.56 6.19 -2.74
C VAL A 13 -9.33 5.95 -1.44
N LEU A 14 -8.66 5.41 -0.42
CA LEU A 14 -9.23 5.36 0.93
C LEU A 14 -9.70 6.77 1.36
N PRO A 15 -10.85 6.90 2.02
CA PRO A 15 -11.27 8.17 2.58
C PRO A 15 -10.21 8.69 3.56
N LEU A 16 -10.03 10.03 3.61
CA LEU A 16 -8.99 10.70 4.38
C LEU A 16 -8.91 10.19 5.84
N ARG A 17 -10.07 9.96 6.46
CA ARG A 17 -10.21 9.44 7.84
C ARG A 17 -9.57 8.06 8.02
N GLN A 18 -9.76 7.16 7.06
CA GLN A 18 -9.18 5.81 7.11
C GLN A 18 -7.66 5.84 6.83
N ARG A 19 -7.19 6.71 5.94
CA ARG A 19 -5.74 6.95 5.74
C ARG A 19 -5.07 7.47 7.02
N LEU A 20 -5.70 8.45 7.69
CA LEU A 20 -5.23 9.00 8.95
C LEU A 20 -5.19 7.93 10.05
N SER A 21 -6.23 7.11 10.14
CA SER A 21 -6.31 5.98 11.06
C SER A 21 -5.20 4.96 10.81
N LEU A 22 -5.00 4.52 9.57
CA LEU A 22 -3.97 3.52 9.26
C LEU A 22 -2.55 4.03 9.60
N TYR A 23 -2.30 5.32 9.37
CA TYR A 23 -1.05 5.97 9.77
C TYR A 23 -0.91 6.04 11.31
N LEU A 24 -1.98 6.46 12.01
CA LEU A 24 -2.06 6.44 13.47
C LEU A 24 -1.76 5.07 14.07
N TRP A 25 -1.95 3.99 13.31
CA TRP A 25 -1.77 2.61 13.77
C TRP A 25 -0.45 1.97 13.39
N VAL A 26 0.08 2.23 12.19
CA VAL A 26 1.31 1.59 11.68
C VAL A 26 2.51 2.51 11.78
N ALA A 27 2.35 3.76 11.37
CA ALA A 27 3.43 4.72 11.37
C ALA A 27 3.69 5.29 12.76
N VAL A 28 2.66 5.46 13.60
CA VAL A 28 2.86 5.91 14.98
C VAL A 28 3.83 5.00 15.71
N PRO A 29 3.63 3.68 15.93
CA PRO A 29 4.59 2.91 16.72
C PRO A 29 6.01 2.92 16.15
N GLY A 30 6.19 2.84 14.83
CA GLY A 30 7.52 2.83 14.19
C GLY A 30 8.23 4.20 14.18
N VAL A 31 7.53 5.25 13.76
CA VAL A 31 8.04 6.63 13.78
C VAL A 31 8.19 7.11 15.22
N SER A 32 7.28 6.75 16.11
CA SER A 32 7.35 7.03 17.54
C SER A 32 8.55 6.34 18.18
N LEU A 33 8.90 5.11 17.79
CA LEU A 33 10.13 4.47 18.27
C LEU A 33 11.38 5.23 17.79
N LEU A 34 11.42 5.62 16.51
CA LEU A 34 12.55 6.33 15.92
C LEU A 34 12.68 7.74 16.50
N VAL A 35 11.56 8.41 16.74
CA VAL A 35 11.48 9.69 17.46
C VAL A 35 11.89 9.51 18.91
N ILE A 36 11.44 8.48 19.62
CA ILE A 36 11.87 8.18 21.00
C ILE A 36 13.39 7.97 21.05
N LEU A 37 13.96 7.21 20.11
CA LEU A 37 15.41 6.99 20.04
C LEU A 37 16.19 8.28 19.74
N CYS A 38 15.71 9.10 18.80
CA CYS A 38 16.28 10.42 18.52
C CYS A 38 16.14 11.36 19.72
N VAL A 39 15.00 11.30 20.41
CA VAL A 39 14.70 12.13 21.58
C VAL A 39 15.58 11.73 22.76
N GLU A 40 15.72 10.44 23.07
CA GLU A 40 16.66 9.92 24.09
C GLU A 40 18.10 10.39 23.81
N PHE A 41 18.54 10.29 22.55
CA PHE A 41 19.86 10.74 22.13
C PHE A 41 20.03 12.26 22.31
N VAL A 42 19.05 13.05 21.89
CA VAL A 42 19.07 14.51 22.05
C VAL A 42 18.93 14.89 23.53
N LEU A 43 18.15 14.18 24.33
CA LEU A 43 18.01 14.40 25.77
C LEU A 43 19.32 14.13 26.51
N GLN A 44 20.05 13.07 26.17
CA GLN A 44 21.38 12.83 26.73
C GLN A 44 22.35 13.97 26.40
N VAL A 45 22.28 14.52 25.18
CA VAL A 45 23.14 15.62 24.72
C VAL A 45 22.71 16.95 25.36
N SER A 46 21.42 17.27 25.36
CA SER A 46 20.85 18.51 25.87
C SER A 46 20.86 18.59 27.39
N PHE A 47 20.64 17.47 28.11
CA PHE A 47 20.78 17.45 29.56
C PHE A 47 22.22 17.75 29.97
N ARG A 48 23.21 17.19 29.24
CA ARG A 48 24.63 17.50 29.45
C ARG A 48 24.99 18.96 29.19
N LEU A 49 24.26 19.65 28.29
CA LEU A 49 24.58 21.02 27.86
C LEU A 49 23.74 22.12 28.52
N PHE A 50 22.46 21.87 28.81
CA PHE A 50 21.46 22.89 29.17
C PHE A 50 20.57 22.53 30.37
N GLY A 51 20.75 21.36 30.98
CA GLY A 51 19.95 20.93 32.14
C GLY A 51 18.45 20.79 31.82
N SER A 52 17.58 21.10 32.79
CA SER A 52 16.14 20.80 32.74
C SER A 52 15.35 21.54 31.66
N PHE A 53 15.87 22.66 31.12
CA PHE A 53 15.22 23.42 30.05
C PHE A 53 15.26 22.72 28.68
N GLY A 54 16.17 21.75 28.50
CA GLY A 54 16.25 20.97 27.27
C GLY A 54 14.97 20.19 26.94
N TYR A 55 14.23 19.77 27.96
CA TYR A 55 12.97 19.02 27.80
C TYR A 55 11.86 19.85 27.14
N LEU A 56 11.73 21.13 27.51
CA LEU A 56 10.68 22.00 26.97
C LEU A 56 10.93 22.33 25.50
N ILE A 57 12.18 22.62 25.14
CA ILE A 57 12.58 22.89 23.75
C ILE A 57 12.36 21.65 22.88
N LEU A 58 12.68 20.47 23.41
CA LEU A 58 12.52 19.21 22.69
C LEU A 58 11.05 18.89 22.41
N ILE A 59 10.14 19.02 23.39
CA ILE A 59 8.70 18.82 23.17
C ILE A 59 8.17 19.81 22.12
N LEU A 60 8.59 21.08 22.22
CA LEU A 60 8.17 22.15 21.32
C LEU A 60 8.60 21.89 19.86
N VAL A 61 9.73 21.23 19.62
CA VAL A 61 10.26 20.95 18.27
C VAL A 61 9.83 19.58 17.75
N ALA A 62 9.85 18.54 18.59
CA ALA A 62 9.58 17.18 18.16
C ALA A 62 8.12 16.97 17.71
N ILE A 63 7.16 17.56 18.44
CA ILE A 63 5.74 17.46 18.10
C ILE A 63 5.44 18.03 16.70
N PRO A 64 5.75 19.31 16.38
CA PRO A 64 5.46 19.85 15.06
C PRO A 64 6.26 19.16 13.95
N LEU A 65 7.52 18.79 14.20
CA LEU A 65 8.34 18.09 13.21
C LEU A 65 7.73 16.73 12.85
N SER A 66 7.26 15.98 13.85
CA SER A 66 6.55 14.71 13.61
C SER A 66 5.27 14.91 12.80
N GLY A 67 4.52 15.99 13.07
CA GLY A 67 3.33 16.35 12.30
C GLY A 67 3.62 16.70 10.85
N ILE A 68 4.71 17.43 10.58
CA ILE A 68 5.14 17.78 9.22
C ILE A 68 5.58 16.54 8.46
N ILE A 69 6.40 15.67 9.07
CA ILE A 69 6.83 14.40 8.46
C ILE A 69 5.60 13.55 8.11
N LEU A 70 4.59 13.52 8.98
CA LEU A 70 3.31 12.85 8.75
C LEU A 70 2.57 13.42 7.53
N VAL A 71 2.37 14.73 7.48
CA VAL A 71 1.66 15.38 6.36
C VAL A 71 2.38 15.12 5.04
N VAL A 72 3.71 15.24 5.02
CA VAL A 72 4.52 14.96 3.82
C VAL A 72 4.39 13.50 3.41
N TYR A 73 4.49 12.55 4.35
CA TYR A 73 4.35 11.13 4.06
C TYR A 73 2.98 10.78 3.46
N LEU A 74 1.89 11.31 4.03
CA LEU A 74 0.54 11.10 3.51
C LEU A 74 0.32 11.76 2.16
N ALA A 75 0.87 12.96 1.95
CA ALA A 75 0.78 13.68 0.67
C ALA A 75 1.59 12.99 -0.44
N SER A 76 2.72 12.36 -0.09
CA SER A 76 3.55 11.62 -1.04
C SER A 76 2.92 10.30 -1.51
N LYS A 77 1.98 9.72 -0.75
CA LYS A 77 1.22 8.52 -1.14
C LYS A 77 0.12 8.88 -2.15
N ARG A 78 0.51 9.18 -3.39
CA ARG A 78 -0.42 9.37 -4.53
C ARG A 78 -1.16 8.07 -4.80
N ALA A 79 -2.47 8.17 -5.01
CA ALA A 79 -3.28 7.03 -5.43
C ALA A 79 -2.79 6.53 -6.80
N PRO A 80 -2.77 5.21 -7.05
CA PRO A 80 -2.44 4.71 -8.37
C PRO A 80 -3.44 5.22 -9.40
N GLN A 81 -2.92 5.67 -10.55
CA GLN A 81 -3.73 6.12 -11.68
C GLN A 81 -3.53 5.13 -12.83
N VAL A 82 -4.58 4.81 -13.56
CA VAL A 82 -4.48 3.92 -14.72
C VAL A 82 -4.99 4.60 -15.97
N ASP A 83 -4.24 4.43 -17.05
CA ASP A 83 -4.61 4.77 -18.40
C ASP A 83 -4.93 3.51 -19.20
N PHE A 84 -6.15 3.42 -19.70
CA PHE A 84 -6.66 2.27 -20.46
C PHE A 84 -6.35 2.35 -21.94
N GLU A 85 -6.17 3.57 -22.48
CA GLU A 85 -5.94 3.74 -23.91
C GLU A 85 -4.50 3.36 -24.26
N GLU A 86 -3.57 3.73 -23.37
CA GLU A 86 -2.16 3.43 -23.54
C GLU A 86 -1.69 2.16 -22.82
N GLY A 87 -2.55 1.56 -21.98
CA GLY A 87 -2.19 0.39 -21.16
C GLY A 87 -1.06 0.70 -20.19
N LYS A 88 -1.21 1.78 -19.41
CA LYS A 88 -0.17 2.27 -18.47
C LYS A 88 -0.72 2.44 -17.06
N LEU A 89 0.01 1.93 -16.07
CA LEU A 89 -0.24 2.11 -14.65
C LEU A 89 0.76 3.12 -14.07
N ARG A 90 0.25 4.25 -13.56
CA ARG A 90 1.05 5.26 -12.90
C ARG A 90 1.05 5.07 -11.39
N VAL A 91 2.23 4.85 -10.84
CA VAL A 91 2.51 4.70 -9.41
C VAL A 91 3.37 5.86 -8.95
N GLY A 92 2.73 6.86 -8.33
CA GLY A 92 3.40 8.08 -7.91
C GLY A 92 3.93 8.89 -9.10
N HIS A 93 5.25 8.90 -9.26
CA HIS A 93 5.95 9.58 -10.36
C HIS A 93 6.37 8.64 -11.50
N ARG A 94 6.23 7.32 -11.33
CA ARG A 94 6.63 6.32 -12.32
C ARG A 94 5.42 5.80 -13.07
N THR A 95 5.61 5.50 -14.35
CA THR A 95 4.61 4.89 -15.22
C THR A 95 5.13 3.52 -15.64
N LEU A 96 4.34 2.47 -15.43
CA LEU A 96 4.61 1.10 -15.82
C LEU A 96 3.67 0.70 -16.96
N ALA A 97 4.16 -0.03 -17.96
CA ALA A 97 3.25 -0.66 -18.92
C ALA A 97 2.53 -1.83 -18.24
N LEU A 98 1.28 -2.10 -18.62
CA LEU A 98 0.51 -3.19 -18.00
C LEU A 98 1.12 -4.58 -18.27
N GLY A 99 1.74 -4.76 -19.44
CA GLY A 99 2.46 -6.00 -19.77
C GLY A 99 3.68 -6.25 -18.89
N ASP A 100 4.26 -5.20 -18.30
CA ASP A 100 5.43 -5.32 -17.41
C ASP A 100 5.02 -5.72 -15.98
N ILE A 101 3.73 -5.71 -15.65
CA ILE A 101 3.25 -6.10 -14.32
C ILE A 101 3.22 -7.62 -14.24
N ASP A 102 4.15 -8.18 -13.47
CA ASP A 102 4.37 -9.62 -13.33
C ASP A 102 3.90 -10.19 -11.98
N THR A 103 3.65 -9.33 -10.99
CA THR A 103 3.41 -9.74 -9.60
C THR A 103 2.12 -9.13 -9.05
N ALA A 104 1.29 -9.97 -8.43
CA ALA A 104 0.17 -9.56 -7.58
C ALA A 104 0.30 -10.14 -6.18
N SER A 105 0.06 -9.32 -5.17
CA SER A 105 -0.08 -9.79 -3.79
C SER A 105 -1.29 -9.16 -3.10
N LEU A 106 -1.97 -9.96 -2.27
CA LEU A 106 -3.09 -9.50 -1.47
C LEU A 106 -2.57 -9.07 -0.10
N VAL A 107 -2.78 -7.80 0.23
CA VAL A 107 -2.45 -7.26 1.54
C VAL A 107 -3.74 -7.17 2.36
N VAL A 108 -3.82 -7.97 3.41
CA VAL A 108 -4.98 -8.01 4.31
C VAL A 108 -4.61 -7.47 5.67
N PHE A 109 -5.41 -6.52 6.16
CA PHE A 109 -5.35 -6.03 7.53
C PHE A 109 -6.67 -6.36 8.22
N ASP A 110 -6.64 -7.32 9.14
CA ASP A 110 -7.80 -7.72 9.95
C ASP A 110 -7.60 -7.29 11.40
N LYS A 111 -8.53 -6.50 11.95
CA LYS A 111 -8.48 -6.09 13.36
C LYS A 111 -9.86 -5.74 13.90
N ARG A 112 -10.25 -6.38 15.01
CA ARG A 112 -11.50 -6.12 15.77
C ARG A 112 -12.77 -6.13 14.90
N GLY A 113 -12.90 -7.13 14.02
CA GLY A 113 -14.07 -7.29 13.14
C GLY A 113 -14.11 -6.29 11.98
N ARG A 114 -13.03 -5.55 11.73
CA ARG A 114 -12.86 -4.70 10.54
C ARG A 114 -11.73 -5.27 9.70
N ARG A 115 -12.02 -5.48 8.42
CA ARG A 115 -11.07 -6.00 7.44
C ARG A 115 -10.84 -4.97 6.36
N LEU A 116 -9.57 -4.67 6.10
CA LEU A 116 -9.13 -3.84 5.00
C LEU A 116 -8.30 -4.71 4.05
N MET A 117 -8.61 -4.64 2.76
CA MET A 117 -7.91 -5.42 1.74
C MET A 117 -7.48 -4.53 0.60
N ALA A 118 -6.21 -4.67 0.23
CA ALA A 118 -5.62 -4.01 -0.92
C ALA A 118 -4.90 -5.04 -1.80
N LEU A 119 -5.08 -4.91 -3.11
CA LEU A 119 -4.31 -5.62 -4.10
C LEU A 119 -3.06 -4.80 -4.43
N SER A 120 -1.88 -5.37 -4.17
CA SER A 120 -0.61 -4.78 -4.57
C SER A 120 -0.20 -5.36 -5.92
N LEU A 121 -0.13 -4.51 -6.94
CA LEU A 121 0.23 -4.83 -8.32
C LEU A 121 1.57 -4.21 -8.65
N GLY A 122 2.55 -4.98 -9.11
CA GLY A 122 3.85 -4.40 -9.41
C GLY A 122 4.79 -5.37 -10.08
N THR A 123 6.07 -5.02 -10.01
CA THR A 123 7.17 -5.88 -10.45
C THR A 123 7.93 -6.43 -9.25
N MET A 124 8.47 -7.65 -9.37
CA MET A 124 9.14 -8.36 -8.26
C MET A 124 10.23 -7.53 -7.55
N LYS A 125 10.92 -6.63 -8.27
CA LYS A 125 11.97 -5.75 -7.74
C LYS A 125 11.69 -4.25 -7.91
N GLY A 126 10.47 -3.87 -8.26
CA GLY A 126 10.16 -2.51 -8.67
C GLY A 126 8.95 -1.89 -7.97
N PRO A 127 8.43 -0.77 -8.52
CA PRO A 127 7.35 -0.04 -7.88
C PRO A 127 6.06 -0.88 -7.90
N SER A 128 5.32 -0.84 -6.79
CA SER A 128 4.04 -1.52 -6.63
C SER A 128 2.91 -0.51 -6.39
N ALA A 129 1.81 -0.68 -7.10
CA ALA A 129 0.54 0.03 -6.93
C ALA A 129 -0.33 -0.70 -5.90
N LEU A 130 -0.81 0.01 -4.89
CA LEU A 130 -1.80 -0.50 -3.94
C LEU A 130 -3.20 -0.05 -4.34
N VAL A 131 -4.04 -0.99 -4.75
CA VAL A 131 -5.45 -0.76 -5.09
C VAL A 131 -6.32 -1.32 -3.97
N TYR A 132 -7.04 -0.44 -3.27
CA TYR A 132 -7.91 -0.86 -2.18
C TYR A 132 -9.21 -1.46 -2.71
N LEU A 133 -9.52 -2.70 -2.28
CA LEU A 133 -10.72 -3.43 -2.68
C LEU A 133 -11.81 -3.30 -1.62
N LEU A 134 -11.43 -3.54 -0.36
CA LEU A 134 -12.31 -3.50 0.80
C LEU A 134 -11.75 -2.54 1.85
N GLY A 135 -12.59 -1.63 2.33
CA GLY A 135 -12.29 -0.70 3.41
C GLY A 135 -12.97 -1.15 4.69
N ALA A 136 -12.65 -0.47 5.80
CA ALA A 136 -13.18 -0.83 7.11
C ALA A 136 -14.72 -0.79 7.23
N ASP A 137 -15.37 -0.04 6.34
CA ASP A 137 -16.82 0.20 6.33
C ASP A 137 -17.52 -0.45 5.12
N GLY A 138 -16.80 -1.22 4.29
CA GLY A 138 -17.37 -1.89 3.11
C GLY A 138 -16.52 -1.74 1.83
N PRO A 139 -17.08 -2.12 0.66
CA PRO A 139 -16.38 -2.05 -0.62
C PRO A 139 -15.94 -0.62 -0.96
N VAL A 140 -14.68 -0.45 -1.37
CA VAL A 140 -14.13 0.87 -1.75
C VAL A 140 -14.36 1.15 -3.24
N LEU A 141 -14.36 0.09 -4.05
CA LEU A 141 -14.55 0.19 -5.49
C LEU A 141 -16.04 0.19 -5.85
N SER A 142 -16.43 1.07 -6.76
CA SER A 142 -17.75 0.97 -7.40
C SER A 142 -17.77 -0.23 -8.36
N ALA A 143 -18.96 -0.75 -8.69
CA ALA A 143 -19.08 -1.86 -9.65
C ALA A 143 -18.45 -1.53 -11.02
N ARG A 144 -18.48 -0.25 -11.42
CA ARG A 144 -17.81 0.23 -12.63
C ARG A 144 -16.30 0.11 -12.50
N ASP A 145 -15.73 0.58 -11.40
CA ASP A 145 -14.28 0.55 -11.16
C ASP A 145 -13.76 -0.88 -11.01
N GLN A 146 -14.58 -1.77 -10.44
CA GLN A 146 -14.30 -3.19 -10.30
C GLN A 146 -14.21 -3.88 -11.67
N ALA A 147 -15.19 -3.65 -12.56
CA ALA A 147 -15.17 -4.18 -13.92
C ALA A 147 -13.96 -3.66 -14.72
N ILE A 148 -13.60 -2.40 -14.49
CA ILE A 148 -12.44 -1.78 -15.10
C ILE A 148 -11.14 -2.44 -14.61
N LEU A 149 -10.99 -2.67 -13.31
CA LEU A 149 -9.82 -3.33 -12.72
C LEU A 149 -9.68 -4.78 -13.21
N VAL A 150 -10.78 -5.50 -13.42
CA VAL A 150 -10.76 -6.86 -13.99
C VAL A 150 -10.15 -6.86 -15.39
N ARG A 151 -10.62 -5.98 -16.29
CA ARG A 151 -10.07 -5.87 -17.65
C ARG A 151 -8.59 -5.53 -17.67
N LEU A 152 -8.18 -4.73 -16.68
CA LEU A 152 -6.80 -4.37 -16.43
C LEU A 152 -5.94 -5.60 -16.14
N LEU A 153 -6.37 -6.42 -15.18
CA LEU A 153 -5.66 -7.63 -14.78
C LEU A 153 -5.57 -8.64 -15.93
N GLU A 154 -6.59 -8.72 -16.79
CA GLU A 154 -6.56 -9.57 -17.99
C GLU A 154 -5.43 -9.19 -18.96
N GLN A 155 -4.99 -7.92 -18.97
CA GLN A 155 -3.91 -7.42 -19.82
C GLN A 155 -2.51 -7.52 -19.18
N THR A 156 -2.42 -8.00 -17.94
CA THR A 156 -1.15 -8.13 -17.23
C THR A 156 -0.50 -9.50 -17.42
N SER A 157 0.80 -9.57 -17.18
CA SER A 157 1.62 -10.79 -17.20
C SER A 157 1.73 -11.45 -15.83
N ILE A 158 0.77 -11.20 -14.93
CA ILE A 158 0.82 -11.65 -13.54
C ILE A 158 0.88 -13.17 -13.48
N ALA A 159 1.91 -13.68 -12.79
CA ALA A 159 2.09 -15.09 -12.55
C ALA A 159 2.57 -15.32 -11.11
N MET A 160 2.39 -16.54 -10.61
CA MET A 160 2.92 -16.91 -9.31
C MET A 160 4.46 -16.88 -9.37
N PRO A 161 5.15 -16.17 -8.46
CA PRO A 161 6.60 -16.13 -8.47
C PRO A 161 7.20 -17.50 -8.16
N THR A 162 8.32 -17.80 -8.82
CA THR A 162 9.11 -19.01 -8.59
C THR A 162 10.40 -18.68 -7.85
N SER A 163 10.98 -19.65 -7.14
CA SER A 163 12.29 -19.51 -6.51
C SER A 163 13.32 -20.39 -7.21
N PRO A 164 14.63 -20.09 -7.11
CA PRO A 164 15.67 -20.98 -7.61
C PRO A 164 15.62 -22.39 -7.02
N ASP A 165 15.17 -22.50 -5.75
CA ASP A 165 15.05 -23.75 -5.01
C ASP A 165 13.74 -24.52 -5.32
N ASP A 166 12.78 -23.86 -5.97
CA ASP A 166 11.55 -24.46 -6.49
C ASP A 166 11.20 -23.89 -7.88
N PRO A 167 11.93 -24.31 -8.94
CA PRO A 167 11.71 -23.82 -10.30
C PRO A 167 10.38 -24.29 -10.89
N THR A 168 9.79 -25.36 -10.33
CA THR A 168 8.49 -25.88 -10.74
C THR A 168 7.31 -25.11 -10.12
N GLY A 169 7.57 -24.25 -9.14
CA GLY A 169 6.55 -23.50 -8.41
C GLY A 169 5.58 -24.38 -7.61
N ARG A 170 5.92 -25.65 -7.36
CA ARG A 170 5.05 -26.60 -6.65
C ARG A 170 4.75 -26.15 -5.22
N PHE A 171 5.69 -25.43 -4.64
CA PHE A 171 5.62 -24.82 -3.32
C PHE A 171 5.52 -23.30 -3.39
N ALA A 172 5.30 -22.70 -4.57
CA ALA A 172 5.23 -21.24 -4.71
C ALA A 172 4.18 -20.63 -3.76
N ARG A 173 3.05 -21.31 -3.51
CA ARG A 173 2.04 -20.89 -2.52
C ARG A 173 2.55 -20.87 -1.08
N TYR A 174 3.52 -21.72 -0.72
CA TYR A 174 4.13 -21.73 0.60
C TYR A 174 5.31 -20.74 0.69
N THR A 175 6.09 -20.60 -0.37
CA THR A 175 7.21 -19.65 -0.44
C THR A 175 6.72 -18.20 -0.54
N PHE A 176 5.58 -17.99 -1.20
CA PHE A 176 4.98 -16.69 -1.48
C PHE A 176 3.50 -16.65 -1.01
N PRO A 177 3.24 -16.76 0.30
CA PRO A 177 1.91 -16.98 0.88
C PRO A 177 0.87 -15.91 0.52
N GLY A 178 1.29 -14.66 0.33
CA GLY A 178 0.42 -13.55 -0.02
C GLY A 178 0.28 -13.27 -1.53
N HIS A 179 0.95 -14.04 -2.40
CA HIS A 179 0.92 -13.81 -3.84
C HIS A 179 -0.26 -14.51 -4.51
N LEU A 180 -0.78 -13.88 -5.57
CA LEU A 180 -1.87 -14.38 -6.37
C LEU A 180 -1.41 -14.57 -7.81
N ASP A 181 -1.89 -15.63 -8.46
CA ASP A 181 -1.91 -15.70 -9.91
C ASP A 181 -2.97 -14.73 -10.47
N ARG A 182 -2.94 -14.50 -11.78
CA ARG A 182 -3.83 -13.55 -12.45
C ARG A 182 -5.31 -13.92 -12.26
N GLU A 183 -5.63 -15.20 -12.38
CA GLU A 183 -6.99 -15.72 -12.28
C GLU A 183 -7.56 -15.51 -10.86
N ALA A 184 -6.78 -15.83 -9.81
CA ALA A 184 -7.16 -15.57 -8.42
C ALA A 184 -7.23 -14.06 -8.11
N ALA A 185 -6.34 -13.24 -8.68
CA ALA A 185 -6.42 -11.79 -8.56
C ALA A 185 -7.74 -11.24 -9.16
N ILE A 186 -8.14 -11.73 -10.34
CA ILE A 186 -9.41 -11.37 -10.98
C ILE A 186 -10.60 -11.80 -10.11
N GLU A 187 -10.56 -13.02 -9.55
CA GLU A 187 -11.63 -13.54 -8.70
C GLU A 187 -11.80 -12.67 -7.44
N VAL A 188 -10.69 -12.34 -6.76
CA VAL A 188 -10.70 -11.46 -5.57
C VAL A 188 -11.23 -10.07 -5.90
N VAL A 189 -10.90 -9.53 -7.08
CA VAL A 189 -11.45 -8.24 -7.51
C VAL A 189 -12.95 -8.36 -7.75
N ARG A 190 -13.44 -9.42 -8.42
CA ARG A 190 -14.87 -9.60 -8.71
C ARG A 190 -15.71 -9.83 -7.46
N LYS A 191 -15.18 -10.61 -6.52
CA LYS A 191 -15.88 -10.97 -5.28
C LYS A 191 -14.89 -10.88 -4.11
N PRO A 192 -14.65 -9.66 -3.58
CA PRO A 192 -13.76 -9.49 -2.45
C PRO A 192 -14.34 -10.25 -1.24
N PRO A 193 -13.56 -11.14 -0.59
CA PRO A 193 -14.02 -11.90 0.57
C PRO A 193 -14.53 -10.96 1.68
N ALA A 194 -15.66 -11.29 2.32
CA ALA A 194 -16.16 -10.49 3.43
C ALA A 194 -15.31 -10.70 4.71
N VAL A 195 -15.60 -9.93 5.76
CA VAL A 195 -15.03 -10.19 7.09
C VAL A 195 -15.49 -11.59 7.55
N GLY A 196 -14.54 -12.47 7.89
CA GLY A 196 -14.83 -13.84 8.31
C GLY A 196 -14.77 -14.90 7.21
N ASP A 197 -14.78 -14.49 5.93
CA ASP A 197 -14.57 -15.43 4.82
C ASP A 197 -13.11 -15.91 4.78
N GLN A 198 -12.91 -17.13 4.27
CA GLN A 198 -11.58 -17.64 3.96
C GLN A 198 -10.94 -16.80 2.87
N LEU A 199 -9.68 -16.43 3.08
CA LEU A 199 -8.88 -15.73 2.09
C LEU A 199 -8.35 -16.74 1.07
N PRO A 200 -8.23 -16.37 -0.22
CA PRO A 200 -7.61 -17.22 -1.23
C PRO A 200 -6.08 -17.31 -1.09
N VAL A 201 -5.52 -16.53 -0.17
CA VAL A 201 -4.11 -16.57 0.25
C VAL A 201 -3.99 -17.25 1.61
N SER A 202 -2.95 -18.06 1.76
CA SER A 202 -2.63 -18.77 2.99
C SER A 202 -1.58 -17.99 3.76
N TYR A 203 -2.00 -17.18 4.74
CA TYR A 203 -1.10 -16.52 5.71
C TYR A 203 -0.70 -17.46 6.85
#